data_AF-A0A0G0K7S9-F1
#
_entry.id   AF-A0A0G0K7S9-F1
#
_cell.length_a   1.000
_cell.length_b   1.000
_cell.length_c   1.000
_cell.angle_alpha   90.00
_cell.angle_beta   90.00
_cell.angle_gamma   90.00
#
_symmetry.space_group_name_H-M   'P 1'
#
loop_
_entity.id
_entity.type
_entity.pdbx_description
1 polymer ?
#
loop_
_entity_poly.entity_id
_entity_poly.type
_entity_poly.pdbx_seq_one_letter_code
_entity_poly.pdbx_strand_id
1 'polypeptide(L)'
;ITTTFIALILSLLLFIIILVFQVDFWVGVVLAISLFFSTLSSVITGLILPRFFQKIKLDPADASGPVGTIIQDILSVTIYFFIASALL
;
A
#
# COMPACT_ATOMS: atom_id res chain seq x y z
N ILE A 1 -11.89 -8.01 -4.28
CA ILE A 1 -11.50 -9.33 -4.83
C ILE A 1 -10.27 -9.19 -5.72
N THR A 2 -10.34 -8.47 -6.85
CA THR A 2 -9.19 -8.28 -7.76
C THR A 2 -7.95 -7.73 -7.06
N THR A 3 -8.09 -6.67 -6.27
CA THR A 3 -6.96 -6.09 -5.51
C THR A 3 -6.33 -7.08 -4.55
N THR A 4 -7.11 -7.95 -3.93
CA THR A 4 -6.59 -8.96 -3.00
C THR A 4 -5.70 -9.97 -3.73
N PHE A 5 -6.09 -10.39 -4.94
CA PHE A 5 -5.24 -11.25 -5.78
C PHE A 5 -3.96 -10.53 -6.20
N ILE A 6 -4.06 -9.26 -6.62
CA ILE A 6 -2.89 -8.44 -6.96
C ILE A 6 -1.95 -8.31 -5.75
N ALA A 7 -2.51 -7.99 -4.58
CA ALA A 7 -1.75 -7.85 -3.34
C ALA A 7 -1.01 -9.15 -2.99
N LEU A 8 -1.70 -10.30 -3.03
CA LEU A 8 -1.09 -11.61 -2.77
C LEU A 8 0.06 -11.91 -3.72
N ILE A 9 -0.15 -11.73 -5.03
CA ILE A 9 0.84 -12.04 -6.06
C ILE A 9 2.07 -11.14 -5.88
N LEU A 10 1.86 -9.83 -5.71
CA LEU A 10 2.96 -8.87 -5.57
C LEU A 10 3.74 -9.09 -4.26
N SER A 11 3.06 -9.33 -3.14
CA SER A 11 3.73 -9.58 -1.85
C SER A 11 4.55 -10.87 -1.88
N LEU A 12 4.01 -11.93 -2.50
CA LEU A 12 4.72 -13.20 -2.61
C LEU A 12 5.94 -13.07 -3.52
N LEU A 13 5.78 -12.39 -4.67
CA LEU A 13 6.86 -12.16 -5.61
C LEU A 13 7.97 -11.30 -4.96
N LEU A 14 7.62 -10.24 -4.24
CA LEU A 14 8.59 -9.43 -3.51
C LEU A 14 9.36 -10.26 -2.47
N PHE A 15 8.66 -11.10 -1.70
CA PHE A 15 9.29 -11.97 -0.72
C PHE A 15 10.30 -12.92 -1.36
N ILE A 16 9.93 -13.56 -2.48
CA ILE A 16 10.84 -14.44 -3.24
C ILE A 16 12.07 -13.67 -3.73
N ILE A 17 11.89 -12.46 -4.25
CA ILE A 17 13.02 -11.61 -4.68
C ILE A 17 13.96 -11.35 -3.50
N ILE A 18 13.44 -10.96 -2.33
CA ILE A 18 14.25 -10.68 -1.14
C ILE A 18 15.10 -11.91 -0.75
N LEU A 19 14.52 -13.11 -0.79
CA LEU A 19 15.24 -14.35 -0.53
C LEU A 19 16.35 -14.62 -1.56
N VAL A 20 16.08 -14.36 -2.85
CA VAL A 20 17.07 -14.52 -3.94
C VAL A 20 18.26 -13.56 -3.75
N PHE A 21 17.98 -12.33 -3.32
CA PHE A 21 19.01 -11.31 -3.08
C PHE A 21 19.71 -11.43 -1.72
N GLN A 22 19.43 -12.50 -0.94
CA GLN A 22 20.02 -12.75 0.38
C GLN A 22 19.87 -11.57 1.36
N VAL A 23 18.77 -10.82 1.23
CA VAL A 23 18.39 -9.81 2.23
C VAL A 23 17.89 -10.52 3.49
N ASP A 24 18.03 -9.87 4.65
CA ASP A 24 17.57 -10.40 5.94
C ASP A 24 16.12 -10.93 5.86
N PHE A 25 15.90 -12.12 6.41
CA PHE A 25 14.63 -12.82 6.34
C PHE A 25 13.49 -12.02 6.98
N TRP A 26 13.73 -11.41 8.15
CA TRP A 26 12.71 -10.64 8.87
C TRP A 26 12.37 -9.34 8.14
N VAL A 27 13.37 -8.68 7.55
CA VAL A 27 13.14 -7.55 6.63
C VAL A 27 12.27 -7.99 5.45
N GLY A 28 12.51 -9.19 4.91
CA GLY A 28 11.69 -9.83 3.89
C GLY A 28 10.22 -9.94 4.27
N VAL A 29 9.96 -10.51 5.45
CA VAL A 29 8.61 -10.69 5.99
C VAL A 29 7.92 -9.35 6.19
N VAL A 30 8.61 -8.37 6.78
CA VAL A 30 8.08 -7.01 6.99
C VAL A 30 7.66 -6.38 5.66
N LEU A 31 8.53 -6.39 4.65
CA LEU A 31 8.26 -5.77 3.36
C LEU A 31 7.10 -6.45 2.62
N ALA A 32 7.03 -7.79 2.65
CA ALA A 32 5.95 -8.54 2.01
C ALA A 32 4.58 -8.23 2.65
N ILE A 33 4.50 -8.25 3.98
CA ILE A 33 3.27 -7.93 4.71
C ILE A 33 2.88 -6.45 4.50
N SER A 34 3.86 -5.55 4.50
CA SER A 34 3.65 -4.11 4.25
C SER A 34 3.09 -3.85 2.87
N LEU A 35 3.64 -4.49 1.83
CA LEU A 35 3.15 -4.35 0.47
C LEU A 35 1.72 -4.89 0.33
N PHE A 36 1.42 -6.02 0.98
CA PHE A 36 0.07 -6.60 0.97
C PHE A 36 -0.98 -5.61 1.52
N PHE A 37 -0.75 -5.10 2.74
CA PHE A 37 -1.71 -4.17 3.37
C PHE A 37 -1.76 -2.80 2.68
N SER A 38 -0.63 -2.28 2.19
CA SER A 38 -0.61 -1.02 1.41
C SER A 38 -1.38 -1.16 0.11
N THR A 39 -1.30 -2.32 -0.56
CA THR A 39 -2.06 -2.56 -1.80
C THR A 39 -3.56 -2.67 -1.49
N LEU A 40 -3.95 -3.31 -0.39
CA LEU A 40 -5.35 -3.35 0.04
C LEU A 40 -5.89 -1.96 0.41
N SER A 41 -5.09 -1.11 1.08
CA SER A 41 -5.50 0.24 1.47
C SER A 41 -5.81 1.13 0.26
N SER A 42 -5.18 0.87 -0.91
CA SER A 42 -5.42 1.65 -2.13
C SER A 42 -6.89 1.65 -2.58
N VAL A 43 -7.64 0.58 -2.32
CA VAL A 43 -9.08 0.51 -2.62
C VAL A 43 -9.86 1.48 -1.75
N ILE A 44 -9.48 1.56 -0.47
CA ILE A 44 -10.12 2.46 0.49
C ILE A 44 -9.83 3.90 0.07
N THR A 45 -8.57 4.23 -0.23
CA THR A 45 -8.16 5.56 -0.70
C THR A 45 -8.90 5.94 -1.99
N GLY A 46 -8.93 5.05 -2.99
CA GLY A 46 -9.60 5.29 -4.26
C GLY A 46 -11.12 5.45 -4.17
N LEU A 47 -11.75 4.94 -3.10
CA LEU A 47 -13.19 5.07 -2.87
C LEU A 47 -13.55 6.25 -1.96
N ILE A 48 -12.71 6.56 -0.98
CA ILE A 48 -12.96 7.60 0.02
C ILE A 48 -12.51 8.97 -0.49
N LEU A 49 -11.34 9.06 -1.12
CA LEU A 49 -10.73 10.35 -1.47
C LEU A 49 -11.57 11.13 -2.50
N PRO A 50 -12.07 10.53 -3.61
CA PRO A 50 -12.94 11.27 -4.54
C PRO A 50 -14.27 11.69 -3.91
N ARG A 51 -14.86 10.85 -3.05
CA ARG A 51 -16.09 11.19 -2.30
C ARG A 51 -15.86 12.31 -1.30
N PHE A 52 -14.70 12.34 -0.66
CA PHE A 52 -14.32 13.42 0.24
C PHE A 52 -14.21 14.74 -0.52
N PHE A 53 -13.53 14.74 -1.67
CA PHE A 53 -13.42 15.92 -2.55
C PHE A 53 -14.80 16.43 -3.00
N GLN A 54 -15.68 15.53 -3.41
CA GLN A 54 -17.05 15.88 -3.76
C GLN A 54 -17.80 16.56 -2.61
N LYS A 55 -17.64 16.07 -1.37
CA LYS A 55 -18.28 16.66 -0.18
C LYS A 55 -17.80 18.09 0.10
N ILE A 56 -16.54 18.39 -0.19
CA ILE A 56 -15.95 19.73 0.00
C ILE A 56 -16.03 20.60 -1.27
N LYS A 57 -16.82 20.18 -2.28
CA LYS A 57 -17.01 20.88 -3.56
C LYS A 57 -15.71 21.10 -4.37
N LEU A 58 -14.73 20.22 -4.19
CA LEU A 58 -13.55 20.12 -5.06
C LEU A 58 -13.80 19.09 -6.16
N ASP A 59 -13.04 19.19 -7.26
CA ASP A 59 -13.15 18.27 -8.38
C ASP A 59 -12.64 16.86 -7.99
N PRO A 60 -13.49 15.81 -8.01
CA PRO A 60 -13.06 14.45 -7.71
C PRO A 60 -11.99 13.90 -8.66
N ALA A 61 -11.84 14.47 -9.87
CA ALA A 61 -10.78 14.09 -10.80
C ALA A 61 -9.38 14.39 -10.24
N ASP A 62 -9.22 15.48 -9.48
CA ASP A 62 -7.96 15.87 -8.85
C ASP A 62 -7.54 14.87 -7.77
N ALA A 63 -8.52 14.31 -7.03
CA ALA A 63 -8.29 13.27 -6.02
C ALA A 63 -7.77 11.96 -6.62
N SER A 64 -8.18 11.61 -7.83
CA SER A 64 -7.66 10.44 -8.55
C SER A 64 -6.31 10.66 -9.22
N GLY A 65 -5.82 11.91 -9.26
CA GLY A 65 -4.55 12.31 -9.84
C GLY A 65 -3.40 12.34 -8.82
N PRO A 66 -2.54 13.38 -8.84
CA PRO A 66 -1.35 13.48 -7.97
C PRO A 66 -1.66 13.42 -6.47
N VAL A 67 -2.83 13.90 -6.05
CA VAL A 67 -3.20 13.89 -4.63
C VAL A 67 -3.41 12.46 -4.13
N GLY A 68 -4.06 11.62 -4.93
CA GLY A 68 -4.29 10.21 -4.59
C GLY A 68 -3.00 9.44 -4.39
N THR A 69 -2.02 9.67 -5.27
CA THR A 69 -0.70 9.03 -5.15
C THR A 69 0.08 9.52 -3.94
N ILE A 70 0.05 10.83 -3.63
CA ILE A 70 0.71 11.36 -2.41
C ILE A 70 0.12 10.74 -1.14
N ILE A 71 -1.21 10.65 -1.05
CA ILE A 71 -1.87 10.01 0.09
C ILE A 71 -1.48 8.54 0.19
N GLN A 72 -1.42 7.84 -0.95
CA GLN A 72 -1.02 6.45 -0.99
C GLN A 72 0.44 6.23 -0.58
N ASP A 73 1.35 7.13 -0.98
CA ASP A 73 2.77 7.09 -0.57
C ASP A 73 2.90 7.23 0.94
N ILE A 74 2.25 8.23 1.54
CA ILE A 74 2.25 8.44 3.00
C ILE A 74 1.66 7.23 3.72
N LEU A 75 0.53 6.69 3.24
CA LEU A 75 -0.10 5.51 3.83
C LEU A 75 0.81 4.28 3.75
N SER A 76 1.45 4.06 2.61
CA SER A 76 2.33 2.89 2.43
C SER A 76 3.54 2.91 3.35
N VAL A 77 4.16 4.09 3.53
CA VAL A 77 5.27 4.30 4.46
C VAL A 77 4.82 4.14 5.91
N THR A 78 3.63 4.64 6.25
CA THR A 78 3.04 4.47 7.58
C THR A 78 2.78 3.00 7.90
N ILE A 79 2.20 2.25 6.94
CA ILE A 79 1.97 0.81 7.05
C ILE A 79 3.28 0.07 7.23
N TYR A 80 4.30 0.41 6.43
CA TYR A 80 5.63 -0.17 6.56
C TYR A 80 6.24 0.03 7.94
N PHE A 81 6.30 1.26 8.45
CA PHE A 81 6.87 1.53 9.77
C PHE A 81 6.07 0.87 10.88
N PHE A 82 4.74 0.85 10.79
CA PHE A 82 3.89 0.16 11.76
C PHE A 82 4.20 -1.33 11.84
N ILE A 83 4.31 -2.01 10.69
CA ILE A 83 4.62 -3.45 10.62
C ILE A 83 6.06 -3.71 11.05
N ALA A 84 7.00 -2.85 10.64
CA ALA A 84 8.40 -2.94 11.07
C ALA A 84 8.49 -2.85 12.59
N SER A 85 7.89 -1.84 13.23
CA SER A 85 7.90 -1.69 14.68
C SER A 85 7.19 -2.82 15.43
N ALA A 86 6.28 -3.55 14.78
CA ALA A 86 5.59 -4.69 15.40
C ALA A 86 6.36 -6.01 15.30
N LEU A 87 7.27 -6.14 14.33
CA LEU A 87 7.96 -7.40 14.00
C LEU A 87 9.48 -7.36 14.16
N LEU A 88 10.09 -6.17 14.19
CA LEU A 88 11.53 -5.91 14.40
C LEU A 88 11.72 -5.11 15.69
#